data_AF-A0A6J5DD97-F1
#
_entry.id   AF-A0A6J5DD97-F1
#
_cell.length_a   1.000
_cell.length_b   1.000
_cell.length_c   1.000
_cell.angle_alpha   90.00
_cell.angle_beta   90.00
_cell.angle_gamma   90.00
#
_symmetry.space_group_name_H-M   'P 1'
#
loop_
_entity.id
_entity.type
_entity.pdbx_description
1 polymer ?
#
loop_
_entity_poly.entity_id
_entity_poly.type
_entity_poly.pdbx_seq_one_letter_code
_entity_poly.pdbx_strand_id
1 'polypeptide(L)'
;MGFGVFSEVGTLRKVLVSRPGLAQARLTPLNCGELLFDDVLWVAQAKTDHFAFVNTMQEHDIEVFDVHDLLAETLQSDAAREWLLDQQLTPARVDAEIAAQLRPWLDEMKPAELATRMMGGLVVNELPFPAAGLTAPCVARDGFLLAPLPNAMFTRDYSCWINDGVAFGSMYCRRGARKRCSPRRSTGFTRSSKAPRRSGSATRTTRRRTARSKAAT
;
A
#
# COMPACT_ATOMS: atom_id res chain seq x y z
N MET A 1 10.39 -14.82 -16.84
CA MET A 1 9.34 -13.96 -17.44
C MET A 1 9.18 -12.75 -16.56
N GLY A 2 9.18 -11.54 -17.12
CA GLY A 2 8.92 -10.31 -16.35
C GLY A 2 7.43 -10.09 -16.10
N PHE A 3 7.09 -9.28 -15.10
CA PHE A 3 5.72 -8.79 -14.90
C PHE A 3 5.47 -7.57 -15.78
N GLY A 4 4.28 -7.48 -16.39
CA GLY A 4 3.89 -6.30 -17.14
C GLY A 4 2.50 -6.36 -17.75
N VAL A 5 1.94 -5.18 -18.03
CA VAL A 5 0.61 -5.01 -18.65
C VAL A 5 0.75 -4.16 -19.90
N PHE A 6 0.47 -4.75 -21.07
CA PHE A 6 0.65 -4.12 -22.38
C PHE A 6 -0.67 -3.81 -23.11
N SER A 7 -1.78 -4.29 -22.57
CA SER A 7 -3.12 -4.11 -23.14
C SER A 7 -4.17 -4.29 -22.05
N GLU A 8 -5.28 -3.54 -22.14
CA GLU A 8 -6.45 -3.68 -21.26
C GLU A 8 -7.41 -4.79 -21.72
N VAL A 9 -7.31 -5.23 -22.98
CA VAL A 9 -8.21 -6.25 -23.58
C VAL A 9 -7.51 -7.59 -23.86
N GLY A 10 -6.21 -7.69 -23.56
CA GLY A 10 -5.45 -8.92 -23.75
C GLY A 10 -5.83 -10.00 -22.72
N THR A 11 -5.37 -11.23 -22.96
CA THR A 11 -5.57 -12.34 -22.02
C THR A 11 -4.90 -12.03 -20.69
N LEU A 12 -5.70 -11.91 -19.64
CA LEU A 12 -5.25 -11.71 -18.28
C LEU A 12 -4.63 -13.01 -17.75
N ARG A 13 -3.44 -12.91 -17.15
CA ARG A 13 -2.72 -14.08 -16.60
C ARG A 13 -2.57 -14.04 -15.09
N LYS A 14 -2.33 -12.84 -14.55
CA LYS A 14 -2.12 -12.60 -13.13
C LYS A 14 -2.89 -11.35 -12.73
N VAL A 15 -3.59 -11.38 -11.60
CA VAL A 15 -4.39 -10.25 -11.12
C VAL A 15 -4.25 -10.08 -9.61
N LEU A 16 -4.26 -8.83 -9.16
CA LEU A 16 -4.25 -8.47 -7.74
C LEU A 16 -5.66 -8.03 -7.31
N VAL A 17 -6.20 -8.71 -6.32
CA VAL A 17 -7.50 -8.45 -5.71
C VAL A 17 -7.35 -8.22 -4.22
N SER A 18 -8.36 -7.62 -3.57
CA SER A 18 -8.38 -7.50 -2.12
C SER A 18 -9.78 -7.83 -1.63
N ARG A 19 -9.88 -8.90 -0.84
CA ARG A 19 -11.14 -9.32 -0.25
C ARG A 19 -11.71 -8.30 0.74
N PRO A 20 -13.04 -8.16 0.84
CA PRO A 20 -13.68 -7.41 1.91
C PRO A 20 -13.35 -8.03 3.28
N GLY A 21 -13.10 -7.19 4.28
CA GLY A 21 -12.65 -7.61 5.60
C GLY A 21 -13.07 -6.67 6.72
N LEU A 22 -12.19 -6.54 7.72
CA LEU A 22 -12.45 -5.76 8.93
C LEU A 22 -12.68 -4.27 8.64
N ALA A 23 -12.08 -3.73 7.58
CA ALA A 23 -12.24 -2.33 7.20
C ALA A 23 -13.71 -1.99 6.86
N GLN A 24 -14.37 -2.88 6.11
CA GLN A 24 -15.76 -2.73 5.70
C GLN A 24 -16.71 -2.99 6.87
N ALA A 25 -16.37 -3.88 7.80
CA ALA A 25 -17.16 -4.15 9.01
C ALA A 25 -17.23 -2.96 9.98
N ARG A 26 -16.30 -2.00 9.85
CA ARG A 26 -16.23 -0.78 10.67
C ARG A 26 -16.92 0.42 10.02
N LEU A 27 -17.52 0.23 8.84
CA LEU A 27 -18.34 1.25 8.20
C LEU A 27 -19.63 1.44 9.01
N THR A 28 -19.94 2.70 9.29
CA THR A 28 -21.20 3.13 9.89
C THR A 28 -21.79 4.24 9.02
N PRO A 29 -23.11 4.47 9.07
CA PRO A 29 -23.74 5.53 8.28
C PRO A 29 -23.17 6.93 8.56
N LEU A 30 -22.57 7.14 9.74
CA LEU A 30 -21.94 8.40 10.12
C LEU A 30 -20.54 8.57 9.53
N ASN A 31 -19.80 7.48 9.30
CA ASN A 31 -18.40 7.52 8.87
C ASN A 31 -18.18 7.25 7.37
N CYS A 32 -19.16 6.68 6.68
CA CYS A 32 -19.03 6.24 5.28
C CYS A 32 -18.59 7.39 4.36
N GLY A 33 -19.21 8.57 4.50
CA GLY A 33 -18.87 9.76 3.71
C GLY A 33 -17.48 10.34 4.00
N GLU A 34 -16.90 10.07 5.16
CA GLU A 34 -15.51 10.46 5.48
C GLU A 34 -14.51 9.45 4.92
N LEU A 35 -14.87 8.16 4.95
CA LEU A 35 -14.06 7.06 4.43
C LEU A 35 -14.17 6.86 2.92
N LEU A 36 -14.88 7.78 2.22
CA LEU A 36 -15.14 7.75 0.78
C LEU A 36 -15.78 6.43 0.36
N PHE A 37 -16.81 6.03 1.10
CA PHE A 37 -17.60 4.85 0.83
C PHE A 37 -19.07 5.24 0.81
N ASP A 38 -19.83 4.76 -0.17
CA ASP A 38 -21.19 5.27 -0.41
C ASP A 38 -22.19 4.80 0.66
N ASP A 39 -22.12 3.52 1.05
CA ASP A 39 -23.05 2.95 2.03
C ASP A 39 -22.42 1.78 2.81
N VAL A 40 -23.07 1.38 3.91
CA VAL A 40 -22.66 0.23 4.71
C VAL A 40 -22.89 -1.07 3.95
N LEU A 41 -21.86 -1.89 3.84
CA LEU A 41 -21.94 -3.19 3.17
C LEU A 41 -22.38 -4.30 4.11
N TRP A 42 -23.17 -5.24 3.57
CA TRP A 42 -23.31 -6.55 4.20
C TRP A 42 -22.04 -7.38 3.95
N VAL A 43 -21.09 -7.31 4.89
CA VAL A 43 -19.74 -7.88 4.75
C VAL A 43 -19.74 -9.38 4.45
N ALA A 44 -20.65 -10.15 5.05
CA ALA A 44 -20.73 -11.59 4.81
C ALA A 44 -21.11 -11.89 3.35
N GLN A 45 -22.12 -11.20 2.83
CA GLN A 45 -22.51 -11.33 1.43
C GLN A 45 -21.41 -10.84 0.49
N ALA A 46 -20.80 -9.70 0.77
CA ALA A 46 -19.71 -9.16 -0.03
C ALA A 46 -18.50 -10.11 -0.11
N LYS A 47 -18.21 -10.87 0.95
CA LYS A 47 -17.18 -11.92 0.93
C LYS A 47 -17.57 -13.09 0.02
N THR A 48 -18.82 -13.53 0.07
CA THR A 48 -19.35 -14.57 -0.82
C THR A 48 -19.26 -14.15 -2.28
N ASP A 49 -19.68 -12.92 -2.59
CA ASP A 49 -19.64 -12.37 -3.96
C ASP A 49 -18.19 -12.23 -4.44
N HIS A 50 -17.28 -11.77 -3.57
CA HIS A 50 -15.86 -11.70 -3.89
C HIS A 50 -15.24 -13.08 -4.12
N PHE A 51 -15.63 -14.08 -3.34
CA PHE A 51 -15.15 -15.45 -3.52
C PHE A 51 -15.64 -16.03 -4.86
N ALA A 52 -16.91 -15.80 -5.23
CA ALA A 52 -17.42 -16.18 -6.53
C ALA A 52 -16.65 -15.48 -7.67
N PHE A 53 -16.37 -14.19 -7.53
CA PHE A 53 -15.56 -13.43 -8.49
C PHE A 53 -14.15 -14.02 -8.67
N VAL A 54 -13.48 -14.37 -7.57
CA VAL A 54 -12.14 -15.01 -7.61
C VAL A 54 -12.20 -16.39 -8.27
N ASN A 55 -13.18 -17.21 -7.91
CA ASN A 55 -13.32 -18.55 -8.48
C ASN A 55 -13.56 -18.51 -9.99
N THR A 56 -14.42 -17.61 -10.48
CA THR A 56 -14.65 -17.45 -11.92
C THR A 56 -13.35 -17.10 -12.66
N MET A 57 -12.47 -16.26 -12.09
CA MET A 57 -11.17 -15.98 -12.70
C MET A 57 -10.24 -17.19 -12.69
N GLN A 58 -10.21 -17.96 -11.60
CA GLN A 58 -9.39 -19.16 -11.49
C GLN A 58 -9.85 -20.27 -12.43
N GLU A 59 -11.16 -20.41 -12.68
CA GLU A 59 -11.72 -21.31 -13.70
C GLU A 59 -11.24 -20.97 -15.12
N HIS A 60 -10.83 -19.72 -15.36
CA HIS A 60 -10.21 -19.26 -16.60
C HIS A 60 -8.67 -19.31 -16.58
N ASP A 61 -8.08 -20.12 -15.69
CA ASP A 61 -6.62 -20.29 -15.52
C ASP A 61 -5.87 -18.97 -15.18
N ILE A 62 -6.56 -18.01 -14.56
CA ILE A 62 -5.97 -16.75 -14.12
C ILE A 62 -5.43 -16.92 -12.71
N GLU A 63 -4.15 -16.56 -12.49
CA GLU A 63 -3.54 -16.56 -11.18
C GLU A 63 -3.98 -15.32 -10.39
N VAL A 64 -4.74 -15.55 -9.32
CA VAL A 64 -5.30 -14.47 -8.49
C VAL A 64 -4.50 -14.33 -7.20
N PHE A 65 -4.00 -13.13 -6.93
CA PHE A 65 -3.30 -12.78 -5.71
C PHE A 65 -4.16 -11.89 -4.82
N ASP A 66 -4.28 -12.23 -3.54
CA ASP A 66 -4.96 -11.38 -2.56
C ASP A 66 -3.99 -10.46 -1.82
N VAL A 67 -4.34 -9.18 -1.69
CA VAL A 67 -3.52 -8.16 -1.01
C VAL A 67 -3.30 -8.48 0.47
N HIS A 68 -4.29 -9.06 1.18
CA HIS A 68 -4.10 -9.42 2.58
C HIS A 68 -3.10 -10.56 2.72
N ASP A 69 -3.16 -11.54 1.84
CA ASP A 69 -2.26 -12.69 1.87
C ASP A 69 -0.82 -12.26 1.50
N LEU A 70 -0.65 -11.44 0.45
CA LEU A 70 0.65 -10.86 0.10
C LEU A 70 1.23 -9.95 1.18
N LEU A 71 0.38 -9.18 1.87
CA LEU A 71 0.81 -8.37 3.00
C LEU A 71 1.23 -9.25 4.18
N ALA A 72 0.50 -10.31 4.48
CA ALA A 72 0.84 -11.26 5.53
C ALA A 72 2.17 -11.97 5.24
N GLU A 73 2.40 -12.39 3.99
CA GLU A 73 3.69 -12.94 3.53
C GLU A 73 4.83 -11.93 3.70
N THR A 74 4.60 -10.68 3.30
CA THR A 74 5.59 -9.61 3.44
C THR A 74 5.96 -9.37 4.91
N LEU A 75 4.99 -9.44 5.82
CA LEU A 75 5.16 -9.23 7.26
C LEU A 75 5.79 -10.40 8.01
N GLN A 76 6.12 -11.49 7.31
CA GLN A 76 7.00 -12.54 7.86
C GLN A 76 8.45 -12.08 7.93
N SER A 77 8.84 -11.06 7.14
CA SER A 77 10.16 -10.43 7.23
C SER A 77 10.15 -9.36 8.32
N ASP A 78 11.02 -9.52 9.32
CA ASP A 78 11.17 -8.57 10.42
C ASP A 78 11.51 -7.16 9.92
N ALA A 79 12.39 -7.06 8.93
CA ALA A 79 12.75 -5.77 8.32
C ALA A 79 11.56 -5.07 7.65
N ALA A 80 10.65 -5.83 7.02
CA ALA A 80 9.45 -5.27 6.40
C ALA A 80 8.41 -4.87 7.46
N ARG A 81 8.31 -5.65 8.54
CA ARG A 81 7.45 -5.35 9.69
C ARG A 81 7.89 -4.06 10.37
N GLU A 82 9.17 -3.93 10.73
CA GLU A 82 9.74 -2.74 11.34
C GLU A 82 9.50 -1.50 10.46
N TRP A 83 9.79 -1.61 9.17
CA TRP A 83 9.58 -0.52 8.22
C TRP A 83 8.11 -0.10 8.15
N LEU A 84 7.17 -1.05 8.11
CA LEU A 84 5.75 -0.74 8.08
C LEU A 84 5.32 -0.02 9.36
N LEU A 85 5.72 -0.52 10.53
CA LEU A 85 5.34 0.04 11.81
C LEU A 85 5.90 1.44 12.01
N ASP A 86 7.15 1.70 11.61
CA ASP A 86 7.76 3.04 11.65
C ASP A 86 6.98 4.05 10.79
N GLN A 87 6.47 3.60 9.64
CA GLN A 87 5.70 4.44 8.71
C GLN A 87 4.24 4.65 9.17
N GLN A 88 3.73 3.79 10.05
CA GLN A 88 2.37 3.89 10.58
C GLN A 88 2.32 4.65 11.91
N LEU A 89 3.26 4.38 12.81
CA LEU A 89 3.36 4.94 14.16
C LEU A 89 4.17 6.25 14.17
N THR A 90 3.83 7.17 13.26
CA THR A 90 4.45 8.49 13.20
C THR A 90 3.74 9.45 14.18
N PRO A 91 4.45 10.41 14.82
CA PRO A 91 3.84 11.41 15.72
C PRO A 91 2.71 12.24 15.10
N ALA A 92 2.66 12.33 13.76
CA ALA A 92 1.59 13.01 13.03
C ALA A 92 0.27 12.21 12.95
N ARG A 93 0.29 10.92 13.33
CA ARG A 93 -0.86 10.02 13.26
C ARG A 93 -1.28 9.53 14.63
N VAL A 94 -0.31 9.18 15.46
CA VAL A 94 -0.52 8.61 16.79
C VAL A 94 0.43 9.31 17.76
N ASP A 95 -0.06 9.61 18.96
CA ASP A 95 0.78 10.15 20.03
C ASP A 95 1.99 9.25 20.31
N ALA A 96 3.11 9.86 20.68
CA ALA A 96 4.35 9.13 20.96
C ALA A 96 4.17 8.09 22.09
N GLU A 97 3.41 8.41 23.13
CA GLU A 97 3.15 7.50 24.26
C GLU A 97 2.31 6.29 23.84
N ILE A 98 1.27 6.51 23.04
CA ILE A 98 0.44 5.43 22.50
C ILE A 98 1.26 4.59 21.51
N ALA A 99 2.06 5.23 20.65
CA ALA A 99 2.93 4.54 19.70
C ALA A 99 3.94 3.62 20.41
N ALA A 100 4.53 4.08 21.51
CA ALA A 100 5.47 3.28 22.32
C ALA A 100 4.81 2.05 22.96
N GLN A 101 3.54 2.15 23.36
CA GLN A 101 2.77 1.01 23.88
C GLN A 101 2.31 0.06 22.77
N LEU A 102 1.90 0.60 21.62
CA LEU A 102 1.43 -0.19 20.48
C LEU A 102 2.54 -1.01 19.85
N ARG A 103 3.77 -0.50 19.81
CA ARG A 103 4.90 -1.14 19.12
C ARG A 103 5.15 -2.59 19.59
N PRO A 104 5.43 -2.86 20.88
CA PRO A 104 5.67 -4.23 21.34
C PRO A 104 4.47 -5.15 21.10
N TRP A 105 3.25 -4.63 21.29
CA TRP A 105 2.03 -5.41 21.07
C TRP A 105 1.82 -5.79 19.59
N LEU A 106 2.11 -4.89 18.65
CA LEU A 106 2.02 -5.17 17.21
C LEU A 106 3.16 -6.09 16.74
N ASP A 107 4.35 -6.00 17.37
CA ASP A 107 5.49 -6.85 17.06
C ASP A 107 5.26 -8.31 17.47
N GLU A 108 4.52 -8.56 18.56
CA GLU A 108 4.16 -9.92 19.01
C GLU A 108 3.05 -10.58 18.17
N MET A 109 2.34 -9.82 17.33
CA MET A 109 1.23 -10.36 16.53
C MET A 109 1.69 -11.30 15.42
N LYS A 110 0.81 -12.25 15.09
CA LYS A 110 0.97 -13.08 13.90
C LYS A 110 0.85 -12.23 12.63
N PRO A 111 1.64 -12.51 11.57
CA PRO A 111 1.64 -11.70 10.34
C PRO A 111 0.25 -11.50 9.71
N ALA A 112 -0.60 -12.53 9.71
CA ALA A 112 -1.94 -12.46 9.12
C ALA A 112 -2.90 -11.56 9.93
N GLU A 113 -2.79 -11.59 11.26
CA GLU A 113 -3.56 -10.72 12.15
C GLU A 113 -3.09 -9.27 12.03
N LEU A 114 -1.77 -9.07 11.98
CA LEU A 114 -1.15 -7.77 11.76
C LEU A 114 -1.59 -7.18 10.42
N ALA A 115 -1.56 -7.95 9.33
CA ALA A 115 -2.07 -7.52 8.01
C ALA A 115 -3.55 -7.10 8.09
N THR A 116 -4.38 -7.89 8.77
CA THR A 116 -5.82 -7.61 8.92
C THR A 116 -6.07 -6.32 9.69
N ARG A 117 -5.32 -6.06 10.78
CA ARG A 117 -5.43 -4.81 11.56
C ARG A 117 -4.81 -3.63 10.83
N MET A 118 -3.73 -3.83 10.08
CA MET A 118 -3.15 -2.77 9.25
C MET A 118 -4.11 -2.35 8.14
N MET A 119 -4.88 -3.25 7.53
CA MET A 119 -5.88 -2.89 6.52
C MET A 119 -7.20 -2.40 7.16
N GLY A 120 -7.63 -3.08 8.22
CA GLY A 120 -8.88 -2.83 8.95
C GLY A 120 -8.86 -1.65 9.92
N GLY A 121 -7.69 -1.08 10.18
CA GLY A 121 -7.49 -0.06 11.21
C GLY A 121 -7.41 -0.65 12.62
N LEU A 122 -7.34 0.22 13.62
CA LEU A 122 -7.28 -0.14 15.04
C LEU A 122 -8.15 0.80 15.85
N VAL A 123 -8.93 0.27 16.79
CA VAL A 123 -9.78 1.04 17.72
C VAL A 123 -9.24 0.95 19.14
N VAL A 124 -9.53 1.96 19.96
CA VAL A 124 -9.06 2.01 21.36
C VAL A 124 -9.56 0.82 22.18
N ASN A 125 -10.82 0.40 21.98
CA ASN A 125 -11.43 -0.71 22.73
C ASN A 125 -10.82 -2.10 22.43
N GLU A 126 -10.03 -2.24 21.36
CA GLU A 126 -9.34 -3.50 21.04
C GLU A 126 -7.99 -3.64 21.74
N LEU A 127 -7.53 -2.61 22.45
CA LEU A 127 -6.28 -2.66 23.17
C LEU A 127 -6.42 -3.49 24.46
N PRO A 128 -5.46 -4.41 24.73
CA PRO A 128 -5.46 -5.17 25.99
C PRO A 128 -4.99 -4.33 27.19
N PHE A 129 -4.55 -3.09 26.96
CA PHE A 129 -4.04 -2.16 27.97
C PHE A 129 -4.77 -0.81 27.87
N PRO A 130 -4.86 -0.06 28.98
CA PRO A 130 -5.37 1.30 28.94
C PRO A 130 -4.42 2.18 28.12
N ALA A 131 -4.93 2.87 27.11
CA ALA A 131 -4.13 3.79 26.33
C ALA A 131 -3.60 4.92 27.23
N ALA A 132 -2.27 5.00 27.39
CA ALA A 132 -1.63 6.16 28.03
C ALA A 132 -1.28 7.22 26.98
N GLY A 133 -1.49 8.51 27.30
CA GLY A 133 -1.28 9.61 26.38
C GLY A 133 -2.13 10.84 26.72
N LEU A 134 -1.71 12.01 26.23
CA LEU A 134 -2.51 13.23 26.33
C LEU A 134 -3.79 13.15 25.48
N THR A 135 -3.72 12.52 24.30
CA THR A 135 -4.91 12.36 23.45
C THR A 135 -5.75 11.13 23.80
N ALA A 136 -5.24 10.18 24.59
CA ALA A 136 -5.96 8.96 24.92
C ALA A 136 -7.33 9.19 25.57
N PRO A 137 -7.52 10.17 26.50
CA PRO A 137 -8.83 10.53 27.03
C PRO A 137 -9.72 11.30 26.04
N CYS A 138 -9.13 11.92 25.02
CA CYS A 138 -9.84 12.72 24.00
C CYS A 138 -10.39 11.87 22.87
N VAL A 139 -9.86 10.65 22.66
CA VAL A 139 -10.36 9.70 21.68
C VAL A 139 -11.55 8.94 22.28
N ALA A 140 -12.69 8.94 21.58
CA ALA A 140 -13.86 8.15 21.98
C ALA A 140 -13.48 6.65 22.12
N ARG A 141 -14.22 5.89 22.93
CA ARG A 141 -13.94 4.45 23.11
C ARG A 141 -13.94 3.65 21.79
N ASP A 142 -14.82 4.03 20.87
CA ASP A 142 -14.90 3.46 19.51
C ASP A 142 -14.08 4.26 18.48
N GLY A 143 -13.25 5.19 18.94
CA GLY A 143 -12.40 6.01 18.11
C GLY A 143 -11.26 5.20 17.47
N PHE A 144 -10.90 5.58 16.25
CA PHE A 144 -9.83 4.94 15.50
C PHE A 144 -8.46 5.51 15.90
N LEU A 145 -7.58 4.65 16.40
CA LEU A 145 -6.14 4.93 16.52
C LEU A 145 -5.46 4.84 15.15
N LEU A 146 -5.87 3.86 14.35
CA LEU A 146 -5.50 3.75 12.95
C LEU A 146 -6.79 3.68 12.13
N ALA A 147 -6.96 4.61 11.20
CA ALA A 147 -8.14 4.65 10.36
C ALA A 147 -8.25 3.40 9.46
N PRO A 148 -9.45 2.80 9.32
CA PRO A 148 -9.70 1.71 8.39
C PRO A 148 -9.52 2.16 6.95
N LEU A 149 -9.15 1.22 6.07
CA LEU A 149 -8.99 1.46 4.63
C LEU A 149 -10.03 0.64 3.84
N PRO A 150 -11.33 0.98 3.87
CA PRO A 150 -12.36 0.21 3.17
C PRO A 150 -12.16 0.22 1.66
N ASN A 151 -11.62 1.32 1.14
CA ASN A 151 -11.27 1.48 -0.27
C ASN A 151 -10.15 0.56 -0.76
N ALA A 152 -9.46 -0.14 0.15
CA ALA A 152 -8.39 -1.07 -0.22
C ALA A 152 -8.87 -2.20 -1.15
N MET A 153 -10.17 -2.49 -1.13
CA MET A 153 -10.80 -3.43 -2.06
C MET A 153 -10.66 -3.00 -3.54
N PHE A 154 -10.50 -1.70 -3.81
CA PHE A 154 -10.32 -1.17 -5.16
C PHE A 154 -8.82 -1.08 -5.50
N THR A 155 -8.23 -2.23 -5.80
CA THR A 155 -6.78 -2.39 -6.05
C THR A 155 -6.24 -1.54 -7.21
N ARG A 156 -7.12 -1.12 -8.12
CA ARG A 156 -6.80 -0.30 -9.30
C ARG A 156 -6.24 1.08 -8.96
N ASP A 157 -6.67 1.68 -7.84
CA ASP A 157 -6.36 3.08 -7.52
C ASP A 157 -4.93 3.27 -6.95
N TYR A 158 -4.36 2.22 -6.33
CA TYR A 158 -3.11 2.33 -5.58
C TYR A 158 -1.88 2.17 -6.45
N SER A 159 -1.93 1.20 -7.36
CA SER A 159 -0.85 0.86 -8.26
C SER A 159 -1.41 0.48 -9.61
N CYS A 160 -0.86 1.05 -10.67
CA CYS A 160 -1.14 0.62 -12.04
C CYS A 160 0.14 0.08 -12.69
N TRP A 161 -0.02 -1.01 -13.42
CA TRP A 161 1.05 -1.57 -14.23
C TRP A 161 0.99 -0.95 -15.62
N ILE A 162 2.11 -0.41 -16.09
CA ILE A 162 2.25 0.21 -17.41
C ILE A 162 3.47 -0.42 -18.07
N ASN A 163 3.23 -1.28 -19.05
CA ASN A 163 4.26 -2.13 -19.65
C ASN A 163 5.03 -2.88 -18.56
N ASP A 164 6.36 -2.79 -18.53
CA ASP A 164 7.23 -3.44 -17.55
C ASP A 164 7.38 -2.66 -16.22
N GLY A 165 6.64 -1.57 -16.05
CA GLY A 165 6.73 -0.69 -14.89
C GLY A 165 5.49 -0.72 -14.02
N VAL A 166 5.68 -0.41 -12.73
CA VAL A 166 4.57 -0.12 -11.81
C VAL A 166 4.63 1.36 -11.43
N ALA A 167 3.48 2.03 -11.50
CA ALA A 167 3.31 3.39 -11.04
C ALA A 167 2.47 3.38 -9.75
N PHE A 168 2.99 4.02 -8.71
CA PHE A 168 2.29 4.19 -7.43
C PHE A 168 1.53 5.51 -7.42
N GLY A 169 0.23 5.44 -7.17
CA GLY A 169 -0.66 6.60 -7.13
C GLY A 169 -0.39 7.48 -5.90
N SER A 170 -0.17 8.78 -6.12
CA SER A 170 -0.28 9.77 -5.05
C SER A 170 -1.76 10.12 -4.89
N MET A 171 -2.42 9.52 -3.90
CA MET A 171 -3.87 9.65 -3.77
C MET A 171 -4.28 11.05 -3.32
N TYR A 172 -5.16 11.66 -4.10
CA TYR A 172 -5.86 12.87 -3.69
C TYR A 172 -7.02 12.49 -2.74
N CYS A 173 -7.11 13.17 -1.61
CA CYS A 173 -8.26 13.09 -0.73
C CYS A 173 -8.47 14.46 -0.08
N ARG A 174 -9.60 15.09 -0.40
CA ARG A 174 -9.98 16.40 0.15
C ARG A 174 -10.18 16.36 1.68
N ARG A 175 -10.54 15.19 2.22
CA ARG A 175 -10.89 14.97 3.64
C ARG A 175 -9.80 14.22 4.45
N GLY A 176 -8.59 14.06 3.92
CA GLY A 176 -7.44 13.51 4.66
C GLY A 176 -7.39 11.99 4.87
N ALA A 177 -8.52 11.28 4.82
CA ALA A 177 -8.61 9.83 5.11
C ALA A 177 -7.73 8.93 4.22
N ARG A 178 -7.53 9.27 2.94
CA ARG A 178 -6.83 8.40 1.97
C ARG A 178 -5.30 8.56 1.95
N LYS A 179 -4.71 9.47 2.75
CA LYS A 179 -3.25 9.71 2.78
C LYS A 179 -2.43 8.52 3.30
N ARG A 180 -3.09 7.51 3.88
CA ARG A 180 -2.46 6.31 4.43
C ARG A 180 -2.16 5.24 3.37
N CYS A 181 -2.92 5.21 2.28
CA CYS A 181 -2.78 4.14 1.28
C CYS A 181 -1.65 4.36 0.27
N SER A 182 -1.26 5.61 0.00
CA SER A 182 -0.09 5.87 -0.85
C SER A 182 1.19 5.71 -0.03
N PRO A 183 2.16 4.86 -0.44
CA PRO A 183 3.50 4.97 0.13
C PRO A 183 3.98 6.40 -0.12
N ARG A 184 4.24 7.14 0.97
CA ARG A 184 4.83 8.47 0.90
C ARG A 184 6.17 8.27 0.19
N ARG A 185 6.40 8.90 -0.98
CA ARG A 185 7.58 8.69 -1.84
C ARG A 185 8.83 8.42 -0.99
N SER A 186 9.13 7.14 -0.77
CA SER A 186 10.39 6.75 -0.18
C SER A 186 11.36 6.78 -1.34
N THR A 187 12.21 7.79 -1.33
CA THR A 187 13.44 7.81 -2.12
C THR A 187 14.24 6.56 -1.77
N GLY A 188 14.10 5.51 -2.57
CA GLY A 188 14.89 4.29 -2.39
C GLY A 188 14.16 3.01 -2.78
N PHE A 189 13.75 2.86 -4.04
CA PHE A 189 13.68 1.52 -4.63
C PHE A 189 14.72 1.47 -5.75
N THR A 190 15.88 0.92 -5.40
CA THR A 190 17.01 0.69 -6.30
C THR A 190 16.57 -0.21 -7.45
N ARG A 191 16.68 0.30 -8.68
CA ARG A 191 16.66 -0.49 -9.91
C ARG A 191 17.67 -1.63 -9.81
N SER A 192 17.22 -2.84 -9.52
CA SER A 192 17.96 -4.05 -9.89
C SER A 192 17.50 -4.47 -11.28
N SER A 193 18.15 -3.92 -12.30
CA SER A 193 18.12 -4.49 -13.66
C SER A 193 19.52 -4.41 -14.27
N LYS A 194 20.42 -5.27 -13.78
CA LYS A 194 21.61 -5.64 -14.55
C LYS A 194 21.20 -6.69 -15.59
N ALA A 195 20.88 -6.23 -16.79
CA ALA A 195 21.03 -7.03 -18.00
C ALA A 195 22.19 -6.43 -18.82
N PRO A 196 23.08 -7.25 -19.40
CA PRO A 196 24.35 -6.77 -19.94
C PRO A 196 24.13 -6.04 -21.27
N ARG A 197 24.58 -4.79 -21.35
CA ARG A 197 24.70 -4.09 -22.65
C ARG A 197 25.78 -4.80 -23.46
N ARG A 198 25.35 -5.51 -24.51
CA ARG A 198 26.20 -6.00 -25.59
C ARG A 198 27.05 -4.84 -26.13
N SER A 199 28.35 -5.09 -26.17
CA SER A 199 29.35 -4.27 -26.85
C SER A 199 29.04 -4.16 -28.34
N GLY A 200 28.87 -2.93 -28.82
CA GLY A 200 28.86 -2.57 -30.24
C GLY A 200 29.90 -1.48 -30.48
N SER A 201 30.94 -1.85 -31.22
CA SER A 201 32.11 -1.05 -31.59
C SER A 201 31.83 -0.02 -32.70
N ALA A 202 32.76 0.94 -32.80
CA ALA A 202 33.04 1.85 -33.93
C ALA A 202 32.19 3.15 -33.98
N THR A 203 32.70 4.36 -34.20
CA THR A 203 33.96 4.82 -34.79
C THR A 203 34.26 6.24 -34.28
N ARG A 204 35.51 6.51 -33.89
CA ARG A 204 35.98 7.83 -33.41
C ARG A 204 36.47 8.64 -34.61
N THR A 205 35.71 9.63 -35.06
CA THR A 205 36.14 10.56 -36.12
C THR A 205 36.58 11.89 -35.52
N THR A 206 37.89 12.11 -35.58
CA THR A 206 38.65 13.29 -35.22
C THR A 206 38.26 14.48 -36.09
N ARG A 207 37.98 15.65 -35.50
CA ARG A 207 38.08 16.93 -36.21
C ARG A 207 38.89 17.95 -35.40
N ARG A 208 40.14 18.13 -35.83
CA ARG A 208 41.00 19.28 -35.52
C ARG A 208 40.30 20.57 -35.98
N ARG A 209 40.31 21.60 -35.14
CA ARG A 209 40.34 22.99 -35.59
C ARG A 209 41.26 23.81 -34.68
N THR A 210 42.35 24.26 -35.30
CA THR A 210 43.39 25.12 -34.76
C THR A 210 43.03 26.60 -34.87
N ALA A 211 43.47 27.36 -33.87
CA ALA A 211 44.04 28.71 -33.91
C ALA A 211 43.15 29.97 -34.10
N ARG A 212 43.16 30.84 -33.07
CA ARG A 212 43.62 32.26 -33.01
C ARG A 212 42.82 33.02 -31.93
N SER A 213 43.38 33.43 -30.78
CA SER A 213 44.24 34.61 -30.50
C SER A 213 43.62 35.99 -30.77
N LYS A 214 43.31 36.73 -29.68
CA LYS A 214 43.49 38.19 -29.38
C LYS A 214 42.46 38.59 -28.30
N ALA A 215 42.81 38.92 -27.05
CA ALA A 215 43.54 40.07 -26.49
C ALA A 215 42.72 41.38 -26.40
N ALA A 216 42.55 41.84 -25.15
CA ALA A 216 42.39 43.22 -24.66
C ALA A 216 41.20 44.09 -25.13
N THR A 217 40.26 44.40 -24.22
CA THR A 217 40.16 45.66 -23.44
C THR A 217 39.06 45.48 -22.40
#